data_AF-A0A256GCL1-F1
#
_entry.id   AF-A0A256GCL1-F1
#
_cell.length_a   1.000
_cell.length_b   1.000
_cell.length_c   1.000
_cell.angle_alpha   90.00
_cell.angle_beta   90.00
_cell.angle_gamma   90.00
#
_symmetry.space_group_name_H-M   'P 1'
#
loop_
_entity.id
_entity.type
_entity.pdbx_description
1 polymer ?
#
loop_
_entity_poly.entity_id
_entity_poly.type
_entity_poly.pdbx_seq_one_letter_code
_entity_poly.pdbx_strand_id
1 'polypeptide(L)' 'MELSQQFDVHANQIKQWKDQLLEGATVVFGDEAKTEPTGPTVDVKTLHAKIGELTLENDFLAGALGKAGLLSGKK' A
#
# COMPACT_ATOMS: atom_id res chain seq x y z
N MET A 1 -29.14 -6.67 -27.10
CA MET A 1 -28.89 -5.82 -28.30
C MET A 1 -28.42 -4.41 -27.94
N GLU A 2 -28.70 -3.92 -26.73
CA GLU A 2 -28.36 -2.56 -26.31
C GLU A 2 -26.87 -2.20 -26.45
N LEU A 3 -25.94 -3.04 -25.96
CA LEU A 3 -24.51 -2.77 -26.06
C LEU A 3 -23.98 -2.70 -27.50
N SER A 4 -24.45 -3.58 -28.38
CA SER A 4 -24.01 -3.58 -29.78
C SER A 4 -24.37 -2.28 -30.50
N GLN A 5 -25.54 -1.72 -30.19
CA GLN A 5 -26.00 -0.46 -30.76
C GLN A 5 -25.35 0.76 -30.10
N GLN A 6 -25.13 0.73 -28.78
CA GLN A 6 -24.51 1.83 -28.05
C GLN A 6 -23.05 2.05 -28.41
N PHE A 7 -22.31 0.97 -28.65
CA PHE A 7 -20.86 1.02 -28.86
C PHE A 7 -20.44 0.69 -30.30
N ASP A 8 -21.39 0.45 -31.20
CA ASP A 8 -21.16 0.02 -32.59
C ASP A 8 -20.24 -1.21 -32.68
N VAL A 9 -20.51 -2.21 -31.82
CA VAL A 9 -19.73 -3.45 -31.72
C VAL A 9 -20.60 -4.65 -32.05
N HIS A 10 -20.07 -5.59 -32.83
CA HIS A 10 -20.80 -6.80 -33.17
C HIS A 10 -21.08 -7.68 -31.94
N ALA A 11 -22.26 -8.30 -31.89
CA ALA A 11 -22.67 -9.14 -30.77
C ALA A 11 -21.68 -10.29 -30.48
N ASN A 12 -21.03 -10.83 -31.51
CA ASN A 12 -20.00 -11.86 -31.35
C ASN A 12 -18.75 -11.35 -30.63
N GLN A 13 -18.34 -10.09 -30.84
CA GLN A 13 -17.19 -9.49 -30.16
C GLN A 13 -17.50 -9.27 -28.67
N ILE A 14 -18.71 -8.80 -28.34
CA ILE A 14 -19.15 -8.65 -26.95
C ILE A 14 -19.18 -10.01 -26.24
N LYS A 15 -19.65 -11.06 -26.93
CA LYS A 15 -19.60 -12.42 -26.38
C LYS A 15 -18.16 -12.86 -26.12
N GLN A 16 -17.26 -12.67 -27.08
CA GLN A 16 -15.86 -13.03 -26.94
C GLN A 16 -15.20 -12.30 -25.75
N TRP A 17 -15.40 -10.99 -25.62
CA TRP A 17 -14.86 -10.22 -24.50
C TRP A 17 -15.46 -10.62 -23.15
N LYS A 18 -16.76 -10.96 -23.12
CA LYS A 18 -17.40 -11.50 -21.92
C LYS A 18 -16.76 -12.83 -21.52
N ASP A 19 -16.56 -13.73 -22.48
CA ASP A 19 -15.95 -15.04 -22.22
C ASP A 19 -14.51 -14.86 -21.69
N GLN A 20 -13.72 -13.98 -22.31
CA GLN A 20 -12.37 -13.61 -21.85
C GLN A 20 -12.36 -12.98 -20.44
N LEU A 21 -13.30 -12.08 -20.16
CA LEU A 21 -13.44 -11.47 -18.85
C LEU A 21 -13.75 -12.52 -17.78
N LEU A 22 -14.69 -13.43 -18.06
CA LEU A 22 -15.07 -14.48 -17.12
C LEU A 22 -13.92 -15.46 -16.87
N GLU A 23 -13.15 -15.79 -17.91
CA GLU A 23 -11.96 -16.65 -17.80
C GLU A 23 -10.83 -15.99 -17.00
N GLY A 24 -10.60 -14.68 -17.19
CA GLY A 24 -9.56 -13.92 -16.49
C GLY A 24 -9.98 -13.32 -15.15
N ALA A 25 -11.27 -13.32 -14.80
CA ALA A 25 -11.78 -12.64 -13.61
C ALA A 25 -11.23 -13.23 -12.31
N THR A 26 -11.05 -14.54 -12.24
CA THR A 26 -10.50 -15.21 -11.05
C THR A 26 -9.04 -14.84 -10.79
N VAL A 27 -8.26 -14.56 -11.84
CA VAL A 27 -6.85 -14.13 -11.72
C VAL A 27 -6.73 -12.73 -11.12
N VAL A 28 -7.66 -11.83 -11.46
CA VAL A 28 -7.60 -10.41 -11.05
C VAL A 28 -8.41 -10.14 -9.78
N PHE A 29 -9.56 -10.79 -9.63
CA PHE A 29 -10.53 -10.54 -8.57
C PHE A 29 -10.75 -11.74 -7.64
N GLY A 30 -10.10 -12.88 -7.88
CA GLY A 30 -10.12 -14.00 -6.96
C GLY A 30 -9.33 -13.70 -5.70
N ASP A 31 -9.71 -14.33 -4.58
CA ASP A 31 -9.05 -14.17 -3.28
C ASP A 31 -7.57 -14.58 -3.31
N GLU A 32 -7.17 -15.36 -4.32
CA GLU A 32 -5.80 -15.77 -4.64
C GLU A 32 -4.92 -14.59 -5.10
N ALA A 33 -5.53 -13.47 -5.53
CA ALA A 33 -4.85 -12.21 -5.83
C ALA A 33 -4.54 -11.39 -4.56
N LYS A 34 -4.69 -11.95 -3.36
CA LYS A 34 -3.77 -11.64 -2.24
C LYS A 34 -2.39 -12.18 -2.62
N THR A 35 -1.82 -11.59 -3.67
CA THR A 35 -0.38 -11.58 -3.87
C THR A 35 0.14 -10.97 -2.58
N GLU A 36 0.71 -11.83 -1.73
CA GLU A 36 1.62 -11.41 -0.68
C GLU A 36 2.44 -10.26 -1.28
N PRO A 37 2.43 -9.07 -0.66
CA PRO A 37 3.03 -7.90 -1.27
C PRO A 37 4.43 -8.28 -1.76
N THR A 38 4.70 -8.07 -3.05
CA THR A 38 5.98 -8.45 -3.71
C THR A 38 7.18 -7.62 -3.21
N GLY A 39 6.97 -6.81 -2.17
CA GLY A 39 8.00 -6.13 -1.42
C GLY A 39 8.40 -6.94 -0.18
N PRO A 40 9.54 -6.61 0.47
CA PRO A 40 9.87 -7.20 1.75
C PRO A 40 8.70 -7.06 2.71
N THR A 41 8.32 -8.14 3.37
CA THR A 41 7.30 -8.13 4.42
C THR A 41 7.70 -7.08 5.45
N VAL A 42 7.04 -5.93 5.41
CA VAL A 42 7.38 -4.82 6.30
C VAL A 42 6.92 -5.23 7.69
N ASP A 43 7.88 -5.52 8.58
CA ASP A 43 7.55 -5.76 9.98
C ASP A 43 7.19 -4.44 10.66
N VAL A 44 5.92 -4.07 10.52
CA VAL A 44 5.33 -2.88 11.11
C VAL A 44 5.50 -2.87 12.64
N LYS A 45 5.56 -4.03 13.29
CA LYS A 45 5.77 -4.10 14.75
C LYS A 45 7.19 -3.68 15.10
N THR A 46 8.19 -4.16 14.36
CA THR A 46 9.58 -3.75 14.53
C THR A 46 9.76 -2.25 14.27
N LEU A 47 9.12 -1.71 13.22
CA LEU A 47 9.18 -0.27 12.94
C LEU A 47 8.57 0.56 14.07
N HIS A 48 7.40 0.20 14.58
CA HIS A 48 6.78 0.91 15.70
C HIS A 48 7.61 0.82 16.99
N ALA A 49 8.23 -0.34 17.26
CA ALA A 49 9.14 -0.48 18.39
C ALA A 49 10.34 0.46 18.26
N LYS A 50 10.96 0.53 17.07
CA LYS A 50 12.10 1.41 16.83
C LYS A 50 11.73 2.90 16.89
N ILE A 51 10.54 3.28 16.41
CA ILE A 51 10.02 4.64 16.55
C ILE A 51 9.89 4.99 18.03
N GLY A 52 9.27 4.13 18.85
CA GLY A 52 9.13 4.36 20.28
C GLY A 52 10.47 4.50 21.01
N GLU A 53 11.44 3.61 20.71
CA GLU A 53 12.81 3.69 21.24
C GLU A 53 13.48 5.02 20.89
N LEU A 54 13.48 5.41 19.61
CA LEU A 54 14.08 6.66 19.15
C LEU A 54 13.39 7.89 19.72
N THR A 55 12.07 7.86 19.95
CA THR A 55 11.34 8.95 20.61
C THR A 55 11.83 9.11 22.05
N LEU A 56 11.92 8.02 22.81
CA LEU A 56 12.39 8.05 24.19
C LEU A 56 13.84 8.54 24.29
N GLU A 57 14.73 8.06 23.41
CA GLU A 57 16.13 8.50 23.36
C GLU A 57 16.26 9.99 23.03
N ASN A 58 15.53 10.48 22.02
CA ASN A 58 15.56 11.89 21.66
C ASN A 58 15.03 12.79 22.77
N ASP A 59 13.93 12.42 23.42
CA ASP A 59 13.36 13.18 24.54
C ASP A 59 14.33 13.24 25.73
N PHE A 60 14.98 12.11 26.03
CA PHE A 60 16.01 12.05 27.07
C PHE A 60 17.19 12.96 26.75
N LEU A 61 17.74 12.89 25.52
CA LEU A 61 18.86 13.70 25.08
C LEU A 61 18.52 15.19 25.09
N ALA A 62 17.36 15.58 24.56
CA ALA A 62 16.89 16.97 24.58
C ALA A 62 16.78 17.50 26.01
N GLY A 63 16.21 16.71 26.93
CA GLY A 63 16.12 17.07 28.34
C GLY A 63 17.48 17.16 29.04
N ALA A 64 18.39 16.23 28.76
CA ALA A 64 19.74 16.22 29.33
C ALA A 64 20.58 17.41 28.84
N LEU A 65 20.56 17.69 27.54
CA LEU A 65 21.22 18.85 26.95
C LEU A 65 20.65 20.17 27.49
N GLY A 66 19.34 20.23 27.75
CA GLY A 66 18.70 21.38 28.38
C GLY A 66 19.20 21.63 29.79
N LYS A 67 19.28 20.58 30.60
CA LYS A 67 19.84 20.65 31.97
C LYS A 67 21.32 21.01 31.98
N ALA A 68 22.07 20.56 30.99
CA ALA A 68 23.49 20.81 30.88
C ALA A 68 23.83 22.17 30.21
N GLY A 69 22.81 22.97 29.84
CA GLY A 69 22.99 24.27 29.19
C GLY A 69 23.57 24.18 27.78
N LEU A 70 23.53 23.00 27.16
CA LEU A 70 24.18 22.65 25.89
C LEU A 70 23.21 22.63 24.70
N LEU A 71 21.94 23.01 24.89
CA LEU A 71 20.99 23.20 23.79
C LEU A 71 21.42 24.40 22.93
N SER A 72 22.35 24.18 22.01
CA SER A 72 22.66 25.12 20.94
C SER A 72 21.97 24.67 19.65
N GLY A 73 20.69 25.04 19.52
CA GLY A 73 19.98 25.08 18.25
C GLY A 73 19.92 26.53 17.79
N LYS A 74 21.01 27.04 17.20
CA LYS A 74 20.98 28.36 16.56
C LYS A 74 20.60 28.16 15.09
N LYS A 75 19.58 28.91 14.67
CA LYS A 75 19.04 29.02 13.30
C LYS A 75 20.12 29.20 12.26
#